data_AF-A0A0P0CFB2-F1
#
_entry.id   AF-A0A0P0CFB2-F1
#
_cell.length_a   1.000
_cell.length_b   1.000
_cell.length_c   1.000
_cell.angle_alpha   90.00
_cell.angle_beta   90.00
_cell.angle_gamma   90.00
#
_symmetry.space_group_name_H-M   'P 1'
#
loop_
_entity.id
_entity.type
_entity.pdbx_description
1 polymer ?
#
loop_
_entity_poly.entity_id
_entity_poly.type
_entity_poly.pdbx_seq_one_letter_code
_entity_poly.pdbx_strand_id
1 'polypeptide(L)' 'MATYINRGITNYAKENGITVKNNDEIYVLVQNNKEESKIYEYQIEHSKSHKVEIPSRTLAVIIIKI' A
#
# COMPACT_ATOMS: atom_id res chain seq x y z
N MET A 1 14.85 26.79 -8.80
CA MET A 1 13.70 26.44 -9.67
C MET A 1 13.67 24.93 -9.80
N ALA A 2 12.65 24.27 -9.23
CA ALA A 2 12.38 22.86 -9.49
C ALA A 2 10.94 22.76 -9.99
N THR A 3 10.78 22.46 -11.26
CA THR A 3 9.50 22.23 -11.93
C THR A 3 8.97 20.87 -11.49
N TYR A 4 7.98 20.85 -10.60
CA TYR A 4 7.27 19.62 -10.26
C TYR A 4 6.17 19.36 -11.28
N ILE A 5 6.37 18.32 -12.09
CA ILE A 5 5.38 17.85 -13.06
C ILE A 5 4.29 17.13 -12.26
N ASN A 6 3.13 17.77 -12.14
CA ASN A 6 1.96 17.27 -11.43
C ASN A 6 1.34 16.11 -12.23
N ARG A 7 1.80 14.88 -11.99
CA ARG A 7 1.04 13.65 -12.29
C ARG A 7 0.54 13.11 -10.95
N GLY A 8 -0.77 13.22 -10.73
CA GLY A 8 -1.40 13.21 -9.41
C GLY A 8 -0.96 12.07 -8.50
N ILE A 9 -0.17 12.42 -7.49
CA ILE A 9 0.14 11.53 -6.36
C ILE A 9 -1.02 11.69 -5.36
N THR A 10 -1.81 10.63 -5.19
CA THR A 10 -2.85 10.61 -4.15
C THR A 10 -2.36 9.80 -2.96
N ASN A 11 -2.31 10.45 -1.79
CA ASN A 11 -1.91 9.83 -0.53
C ASN A 11 -3.14 9.52 0.31
N TYR A 12 -3.29 8.26 0.72
CA TYR A 12 -4.31 7.86 1.69
C TYR A 12 -3.62 7.28 2.92
N ALA A 13 -3.86 7.90 4.07
CA ALA A 13 -3.42 7.42 5.37
C ALA A 13 -4.62 6.86 6.13
N LYS A 14 -4.56 5.57 6.47
CA LYS A 14 -5.41 4.96 7.50
C LYS A 14 -4.48 4.54 8.64
N GLU A 15 -5.00 4.32 9.85
CA GLU A 15 -4.25 4.12 11.12
C GLU A 15 -3.01 3.19 11.08
N ASN A 16 -2.78 2.39 10.04
CA ASN A 16 -1.65 1.46 9.94
C ASN A 16 -0.99 1.38 8.54
N GLY A 17 -1.10 2.39 7.68
CA GLY A 17 -0.40 2.36 6.39
C GLY A 17 -0.45 3.64 5.55
N ILE A 18 0.52 3.76 4.64
CA ILE A 18 0.62 4.85 3.67
C ILE A 18 0.44 4.25 2.27
N THR A 19 -0.52 4.77 1.51
CA THR A 19 -0.72 4.39 0.12
C THR A 19 -0.28 5.52 -0.80
N VAL A 20 0.56 5.21 -1.79
CA VAL A 20 1.03 6.12 -2.84
C VAL A 20 0.62 5.54 -4.19
N LYS A 21 -0.20 6.27 -4.96
CA LYS A 21 -0.48 5.94 -6.36
C LYS A 21 0.46 6.71 -7.28
N ASN A 22 1.10 6.00 -8.21
CA ASN A 22 1.93 6.58 -9.26
C ASN A 22 1.63 5.89 -10.60
N ASN A 23 0.94 6.60 -11.50
CA ASN A 23 0.47 6.07 -12.79
C ASN A 23 -0.28 4.73 -12.63
N ASP A 24 0.29 3.64 -13.14
CA ASP A 24 -0.25 2.28 -13.18
C ASP A 24 0.23 1.41 -12.00
N GLU A 25 0.80 2.04 -10.96
CA GLU A 25 1.26 1.33 -9.77
C GLU A 25 0.74 1.98 -8.48
N ILE A 26 0.39 1.14 -7.51
CA ILE A 26 0.02 1.53 -6.15
C ILE A 26 1.02 0.88 -5.19
N TYR A 27 1.63 1.71 -4.35
CA TYR A 27 2.57 1.31 -3.32
C TYR A 27 1.87 1.44 -1.97
N VAL A 28 1.79 0.37 -1.20
CA VAL A 28 1.20 0.36 0.14
C VAL A 28 2.27 0.00 1.14
N LEU A 29 2.67 0.97 1.97
CA LEU A 29 3.54 0.73 3.12
C LEU A 29 2.67 0.24 4.28
N VAL A 30 2.94 -0.98 4.75
CA VAL A 30 2.23 -1.61 5.87
C VAL A 30 3.23 -1.94 6.96
N GLN A 31 2.94 -1.48 8.17
CA GLN A 31 3.72 -1.82 9.35
C GLN A 31 2.94 -2.79 10.23
N ASN A 32 3.56 -3.93 10.56
CA ASN A 32 3.06 -4.84 11.57
C ASN A 32 3.93 -4.76 12.82
N ASN A 33 3.43 -4.06 13.85
CA ASN A 33 4.09 -3.96 15.15
C ASN A 33 3.61 -5.02 16.15
N LYS A 34 2.75 -5.96 15.73
CA LYS A 34 2.24 -7.04 16.57
C LYS A 34 3.23 -8.19 16.62
N GLU A 35 3.08 -9.04 17.64
CA GLU A 35 3.87 -10.27 17.80
C GLU A 35 3.41 -11.41 16.88
N GLU A 36 2.23 -11.25 16.28
CA GLU A 36 1.62 -12.20 15.35
C GLU A 36 1.61 -11.65 13.92
N SER A 37 1.52 -12.54 12.93
CA SER A 37 1.34 -12.14 11.55
C SER A 37 -0.03 -11.50 11.34
N LYS A 38 -0.10 -10.56 10.41
CA LYS A 38 -1.32 -9.83 10.07
C LYS A 38 -1.65 -10.05 8.61
N ILE A 39 -2.88 -10.45 8.32
CA ILE A 39 -3.37 -10.52 6.94
C ILE A 39 -3.83 -9.13 6.51
N TYR A 40 -3.21 -8.63 5.45
CA TYR A 40 -3.67 -7.44 4.73
C TYR A 40 -4.48 -7.88 3.51
N GLU A 41 -5.71 -7.39 3.40
CA GLU A 41 -6.62 -7.70 2.29
C GLU A 41 -6.89 -6.43 1.48
N TYR A 42 -6.77 -6.53 0.15
CA TYR A 42 -7.04 -5.43 -0.77
C TYR A 42 -7.80 -5.92 -2.01
N GLN A 43 -8.56 -5.02 -2.63
CA GLN A 43 -9.31 -5.28 -3.87
C GLN A 43 -8.87 -4.33 -4.97
N ILE A 44 -8.64 -4.87 -6.17
CA ILE A 44 -8.33 -4.07 -7.38
C ILE A 44 -9.42 -4.37 -8.40
N GLU A 45 -10.25 -3.36 -8.68
CA GLU A 45 -11.40 -3.41 -9.58
C GLU A 45 -12.35 -4.61 -9.32
N HIS A 46 -13.45 -4.71 -10.07
CA HIS A 46 -14.60 -5.58 -9.83
C HIS A 46 -14.26 -7.04 -9.40
N SER A 47 -14.07 -7.24 -8.09
CA SER A 47 -14.27 -8.48 -7.33
C SER A 47 -13.07 -9.38 -7.01
N LYS A 48 -11.82 -9.03 -7.33
CA LYS A 48 -10.66 -9.85 -6.87
C LYS A 48 -10.05 -9.29 -5.59
N SER A 49 -10.29 -10.02 -4.51
CA SER A 49 -9.64 -9.79 -3.22
C SER A 49 -8.31 -10.52 -3.15
N HIS A 50 -7.25 -9.79 -2.85
CA HIS A 50 -5.90 -10.30 -2.65
C HIS A 50 -5.55 -10.21 -1.18
N LYS A 51 -4.95 -11.27 -0.66
CA LYS A 51 -4.50 -11.36 0.74
C LYS A 51 -3.00 -11.49 0.78
N VAL A 52 -2.35 -10.68 1.60
CA VAL A 52 -0.91 -10.71 1.84
C VAL A 52 -0.70 -10.88 3.32
N GLU A 53 0.06 -11.91 3.71
CA GLU A 53 0.48 -12.09 5.08
C GLU A 53 1.69 -11.19 5.35
N ILE A 54 1.57 -10.33 6.36
CA ILE A 54 2.64 -9.47 6.85
C ILE A 54 3.17 -10.08 8.13
N PRO A 55 4.43 -10.58 8.15
CA PRO A 55 5.03 -11.18 9.33
C PRO A 55 5.03 -10.25 10.53
N SER A 56 5.18 -10.82 11.73
CA SER A 56 5.29 -10.04 12.96
C SER A 56 6.49 -9.11 12.94
N ARG A 57 6.39 -7.97 13.64
CA ARG A 57 7.45 -6.98 13.80
C ARG A 57 8.15 -6.58 12.48
N THR A 58 7.38 -6.39 11.41
CA THR A 58 7.90 -6.15 10.06
C THR A 58 7.33 -4.87 9.44
N LEU A 59 8.14 -4.21 8.61
CA LEU A 59 7.71 -3.17 7.70
C LEU A 59 7.77 -3.73 6.26
N ALA A 60 6.64 -3.72 5.56
CA ALA A 60 6.51 -4.26 4.22
C ALA A 60 5.97 -3.21 3.24
N VAL A 61 6.40 -3.31 1.99
CA VAL A 61 5.84 -2.54 0.87
C VAL A 61 5.14 -3.52 -0.06
N ILE A 62 3.83 -3.33 -0.26
CA ILE A 62 3.03 -4.07 -1.23
C ILE A 62 2.99 -3.23 -2.50
N ILE A 63 3.44 -3.80 -3.62
CA ILE A 63 3.39 -3.17 -4.94
C ILE A 63 2.27 -3.81 -5.74
N ILE A 64 1.30 -2.99 -6.12
CA ILE A 64 0.14 -3.37 -6.91
C ILE A 64 0.29 -2.73 -8.28
N LYS A 65 0.24 -3.53 -9.35
CA LYS A 65 0.15 -3.04 -10.72
C LYS A 65 -1.33 -3.00 -11.14
N ILE A 66 -1.76 -1.86 -11.65
CA ILE A 66 -3.11 -1.61 -12.18
C ILE A 66 -3.09 -1.79 -13.69
#